data_AF-A0A946X0H4-F1
#
_entry.id   AF-A0A946X0H4-F1
#
_cell.length_a   1.000
_cell.length_b   1.000
_cell.length_c   1.000
_cell.angle_alpha   90.00
_cell.angle_beta   90.00
_cell.angle_gamma   90.00
#
_symmetry.space_group_name_H-M   'P 1'
#
loop_
_entity.id
_entity.type
_entity.pdbx_description
1 polymer ?
#
loop_
_entity_poly.entity_id
_entity_poly.type
_entity_poly.pdbx_seq_one_letter_code
_entity_poly.pdbx_strand_id
1 'polypeptide(L)'
;MPENIFFNGDIFGIIDNGILALLSVFGIDIEKRLGGKGVYGALFGALIGNAISDFVAAVIDPSTQDIALGVFAGCMYVTLFVYVYVRFIKKDNL
;
A
#
# COMPACT_ATOMS: atom_id res chain seq x y z
N MET A 1 -10.93 29.88 -4.39
CA MET A 1 -10.54 29.81 -5.81
C MET A 1 -10.45 28.32 -6.18
N PRO A 2 -11.33 27.81 -7.06
CA PRO A 2 -11.48 26.37 -7.30
C PRO A 2 -10.51 25.77 -8.35
N GLU A 3 -9.63 26.57 -8.95
CA GLU A 3 -8.64 26.10 -9.95
C GLU A 3 -7.63 25.07 -9.41
N ASN A 4 -7.46 24.96 -8.08
CA ASN A 4 -6.45 24.11 -7.45
C ASN A 4 -6.94 22.73 -7.00
N ILE A 5 -8.25 22.43 -7.04
CA ILE A 5 -8.77 21.15 -6.53
C ILE A 5 -8.42 20.01 -7.49
N PHE A 6 -8.61 20.20 -8.79
CA PHE A 6 -8.29 19.19 -9.80
C PHE A 6 -6.78 18.95 -9.88
N PHE A 7 -5.96 20.00 -9.99
CA PHE A 7 -4.50 19.85 -10.13
C PHE A 7 -3.83 19.21 -8.90
N ASN A 8 -4.26 19.58 -7.68
CA ASN A 8 -3.72 18.98 -6.46
C ASN A 8 -4.24 17.55 -6.25
N GLY A 9 -5.50 17.29 -6.58
CA GLY A 9 -6.08 15.95 -6.54
C GLY A 9 -5.40 14.98 -7.52
N ASP A 10 -5.08 15.45 -8.73
CA ASP A 10 -4.39 14.66 -9.75
C ASP A 10 -2.97 14.29 -9.30
N ILE A 11 -2.20 15.26 -8.80
CA ILE A 11 -0.85 15.00 -8.29
C ILE A 11 -0.89 14.02 -7.12
N PHE A 12 -1.81 14.23 -6.17
CA PHE A 12 -1.99 13.32 -5.04
C PHE A 12 -2.33 11.91 -5.51
N GLY A 13 -3.30 11.77 -6.42
CA GLY A 13 -3.70 10.48 -6.99
C GLY A 13 -2.57 9.78 -7.76
N ILE A 14 -1.71 10.53 -8.46
CA ILE A 14 -0.52 10.00 -9.14
C ILE A 14 0.50 9.48 -8.13
N ILE A 15 0.76 10.23 -7.06
CA ILE A 15 1.70 9.80 -6.02
C ILE A 15 1.17 8.56 -5.32
N ASP A 16 -0.12 8.57 -4.96
CA ASP A 16 -0.76 7.49 -4.22
C ASP A 16 -0.74 6.17 -5.01
N ASN A 17 -1.32 6.19 -6.21
CA ASN A 17 -1.34 5.01 -7.07
C ASN A 17 0.07 4.66 -7.58
N GLY A 18 0.97 5.64 -7.70
CA GLY A 18 2.36 5.42 -8.08
C GLY A 18 3.12 4.60 -7.05
N ILE A 19 3.04 4.97 -5.77
CA ILE A 19 3.68 4.21 -4.67
C ILE A 19 3.10 2.79 -4.63
N LEU A 20 1.78 2.66 -4.69
CA LEU A 20 1.10 1.36 -4.68
C LEU A 20 1.55 0.49 -5.85
N ALA A 21 1.53 1.02 -7.07
CA ALA A 21 1.90 0.27 -8.28
C ALA A 21 3.37 -0.14 -8.25
N LEU A 22 4.28 0.76 -7.86
CA LEU A 22 5.71 0.47 -7.77
C LEU A 22 6.00 -0.68 -6.80
N LEU A 23 5.41 -0.66 -5.60
CA LEU A 23 5.61 -1.71 -4.62
C LEU A 23 4.91 -3.01 -4.99
N SER A 24 3.77 -2.95 -5.68
CA SER A 24 3.12 -4.12 -6.26
C SER A 24 3.98 -4.80 -7.31
N VAL A 25 4.53 -4.04 -8.27
CA VAL A 25 5.42 -4.57 -9.32
C VAL A 25 6.71 -5.11 -8.72
N PHE A 26 7.31 -4.39 -7.77
CA PHE A 26 8.48 -4.86 -7.05
C PHE A 26 8.22 -6.17 -6.29
N GLY A 27 7.06 -6.27 -5.63
CA GLY A 27 6.64 -7.51 -4.96
C GLY A 27 6.45 -8.67 -5.93
N ILE A 28 5.82 -8.44 -7.10
CA ILE A 28 5.69 -9.43 -8.17
C ILE A 28 7.07 -9.99 -8.56
N ASP A 29 8.04 -9.11 -8.78
CA ASP A 29 9.38 -9.49 -9.22
C ASP A 29 10.14 -10.25 -8.13
N ILE A 30 10.01 -9.85 -6.86
CA ILE A 30 10.58 -10.60 -5.73
C ILE A 30 10.00 -12.00 -5.68
N GLU A 31 8.67 -12.15 -5.69
CA GLU A 31 8.05 -13.48 -5.57
C GLU A 31 8.44 -14.38 -6.75
N LYS A 32 8.47 -13.84 -7.97
CA LYS A 32 8.92 -14.60 -9.16
C LYS A 32 10.38 -15.05 -9.04
N ARG A 33 11.27 -14.22 -8.49
CA ARG A 33 12.67 -14.60 -8.21
C ARG A 33 12.78 -15.70 -7.16
N LEU A 34 11.81 -15.82 -6.27
CA LEU A 34 11.70 -16.88 -5.27
C LEU A 34 10.95 -18.13 -5.78
N GLY A 35 10.56 -18.16 -7.06
CA GLY A 35 9.89 -19.31 -7.69
C GLY A 35 8.36 -19.28 -7.66
N GLY A 36 7.76 -18.19 -7.17
CA GLY A 36 6.31 -18.00 -7.16
C GLY A 36 5.75 -17.42 -8.46
N LYS A 37 4.44 -17.14 -8.48
CA LYS A 37 3.72 -16.64 -9.67
C LYS A 37 3.61 -15.12 -9.71
N GLY A 38 3.93 -14.43 -8.62
CA GLY A 38 3.81 -12.98 -8.46
C GLY A 38 2.49 -12.53 -7.83
N VAL A 39 1.59 -13.46 -7.47
CA VAL A 39 0.26 -13.13 -6.95
C VAL A 39 0.33 -12.54 -5.54
N TYR A 40 1.12 -13.15 -4.66
CA TYR A 40 1.26 -12.69 -3.28
C TYR A 40 2.20 -11.50 -3.16
N GLY A 41 3.23 -11.47 -4.00
CA GLY A 41 4.09 -10.31 -4.20
C GLY A 41 3.28 -9.09 -4.61
N ALA A 42 2.37 -9.23 -5.59
CA ALA A 42 1.44 -8.16 -5.96
C ALA A 42 0.55 -7.76 -4.77
N LEU A 43 -0.06 -8.73 -4.09
CA LEU A 43 -0.97 -8.49 -2.98
C LEU A 43 -0.31 -7.76 -1.81
N PHE A 44 0.82 -8.28 -1.30
CA PHE A 44 1.53 -7.66 -0.17
C PHE A 44 2.25 -6.38 -0.59
N GLY A 45 2.75 -6.31 -1.81
CA GLY A 45 3.28 -5.06 -2.37
C GLY A 45 2.22 -3.96 -2.43
N ALA A 46 0.99 -4.28 -2.85
CA ALA A 46 -0.12 -3.33 -2.86
C ALA A 46 -0.54 -2.91 -1.45
N LEU A 47 -0.66 -3.85 -0.51
CA LEU A 47 -1.05 -3.56 0.87
C LEU A 47 -0.01 -2.68 1.59
N ILE A 48 1.28 -3.00 1.44
CA ILE A 48 2.38 -2.19 2.00
C ILE A 48 2.45 -0.84 1.30
N GLY A 49 2.30 -0.80 -0.03
CA GLY A 49 2.31 0.44 -0.79
C GLY A 49 1.17 1.37 -0.44
N ASN A 50 -0.03 0.84 -0.25
CA ASN A 50 -1.18 1.58 0.28
C ASN A 50 -0.85 2.15 1.67
N ALA A 51 -0.33 1.33 2.59
CA ALA A 51 0.02 1.79 3.93
C ALA A 51 1.03 2.96 3.92
N ILE A 52 2.07 2.85 3.09
CA ILE A 52 3.09 3.90 2.94
C ILE A 52 2.48 5.15 2.31
N SER A 53 1.64 4.99 1.28
CA SER A 53 0.99 6.11 0.61
C SER A 53 0.06 6.87 1.56
N ASP A 54 -0.82 6.17 2.27
CA ASP A 54 -1.73 6.76 3.25
C ASP A 54 -0.97 7.47 4.38
N PHE A 55 0.17 6.91 4.80
CA PHE A 55 1.03 7.54 5.79
C PHE A 55 1.63 8.85 5.27
N VAL A 56 2.18 8.84 4.05
CA VAL A 56 2.72 10.05 3.41
C VAL A 56 1.62 11.10 3.29
N ALA A 57 0.44 10.72 2.82
CA ALA A 57 -0.73 11.58 2.73
C ALA A 57 -1.09 12.21 4.09
N ALA A 58 -1.17 11.38 5.13
CA ALA A 58 -1.54 11.85 6.45
C ALA A 58 -0.47 12.79 7.08
N VAL A 59 0.81 12.57 6.76
CA VAL A 59 1.92 13.42 7.22
C VAL A 59 1.96 14.77 6.50
N ILE A 60 1.59 14.83 5.22
CA ILE A 60 1.64 16.09 4.46
C ILE A 60 0.40 16.98 4.70
N ASP A 61 -0.74 16.40 5.09
CA ASP A 61 -1.96 17.15 5.42
C ASP A 61 -1.95 17.55 6.92
N PRO A 62 -1.87 18.86 7.24
CA PRO A 62 -1.84 19.35 8.62
C PRO A 62 -3.03 18.92 9.47
N SER A 63 -4.17 18.56 8.86
CA SER A 63 -5.38 18.13 9.55
C SER A 63 -5.37 16.66 9.98
N THR A 64 -4.42 15.86 9.47
CA THR A 64 -4.34 14.40 9.72
C THR A 64 -2.99 13.95 10.29
N GLN A 65 -2.06 14.88 10.52
CA GLN A 65 -0.71 14.58 11.01
C GLN A 65 -0.69 13.83 12.35
N ASP A 66 -1.63 14.16 13.24
CA ASP A 66 -1.77 13.56 14.56
C ASP A 66 -2.19 12.09 14.50
N ILE A 67 -2.96 11.71 13.48
CA ILE A 67 -3.44 10.35 13.26
C ILE A 67 -2.57 9.54 12.29
N ALA A 68 -1.55 10.13 11.66
CA ALA A 68 -0.76 9.49 10.60
C ALA A 68 -0.19 8.11 10.99
N LEU A 69 0.40 7.99 12.17
CA LEU A 69 0.90 6.71 12.68
C LEU A 69 -0.23 5.69 12.93
N GLY A 70 -1.40 6.17 13.36
CA GLY A 70 -2.59 5.33 13.54
C GLY A 70 -3.13 4.80 12.21
N VAL A 71 -3.15 5.64 11.17
CA VAL A 71 -3.51 5.25 9.80
C VAL A 71 -2.55 4.18 9.29
N PHE A 72 -1.24 4.43 9.36
CA PHE A 72 -0.23 3.46 8.94
C PHE A 72 -0.37 2.12 9.68
N ALA A 73 -0.50 2.17 11.02
CA ALA A 73 -0.69 0.97 11.84
C ALA A 73 -1.96 0.21 11.45
N GLY A 74 -3.06 0.90 11.21
CA GLY A 74 -4.32 0.31 10.72
C GLY A 74 -4.14 -0.48 9.43
N CYS A 75 -3.47 0.10 8.44
CA CYS A 75 -3.18 -0.58 7.17
C CYS A 75 -2.25 -1.80 7.38
N MET A 76 -1.26 -1.69 8.27
CA MET A 76 -0.38 -2.80 8.61
C MET A 76 -1.08 -3.93 9.38
N TYR A 77 -2.08 -3.63 10.23
CA TYR A 77 -2.89 -4.65 10.88
C TYR A 77 -3.66 -5.50 9.86
N VAL A 78 -4.27 -4.85 8.86
CA VAL A 78 -4.95 -5.56 7.78
C VAL A 78 -3.96 -6.39 6.96
N THR A 79 -2.78 -5.83 6.67
CA THR A 79 -1.71 -6.54 5.97
C THR A 79 -1.30 -7.81 6.71
N LEU A 80 -1.11 -7.73 8.02
CA LEU A 80 -0.80 -8.87 8.88
C LEU A 80 -1.95 -9.89 8.89
N PHE A 81 -3.20 -9.44 8.94
CA PHE A 81 -4.37 -10.32 8.91
C PHE A 81 -4.44 -11.10 7.59
N VAL A 82 -4.19 -10.44 6.46
CA VAL A 82 -4.11 -11.09 5.14
C VAL A 82 -2.97 -12.10 5.09
N TYR A 83 -1.80 -11.77 5.65
CA TYR A 83 -0.69 -12.72 5.77
C TYR A 83 -1.09 -13.99 6.53
N VAL A 84 -1.71 -13.83 7.70
CA VAL A 84 -2.19 -14.95 8.51
C VAL A 84 -3.22 -15.78 7.73
N TYR A 85 -4.17 -15.13 7.06
CA TYR A 85 -5.19 -15.81 6.25
C TYR A 85 -4.58 -16.63 5.11
N VAL A 86 -3.70 -16.04 4.31
CA VAL A 86 -3.06 -16.73 3.18
C VAL A 86 -2.20 -17.90 3.67
N ARG A 87 -1.37 -17.65 4.68
CA ARG A 87 -0.39 -18.63 5.17
C ARG A 87 -1.04 -19.83 5.85
N PHE A 88 -2.05 -19.59 6.69
CA PHE A 88 -2.59 -20.62 7.58
C PHE A 88 -3.97 -21.14 7.16
N ILE A 89 -4.82 -20.30 6.55
CA ILE A 89 -6.18 -20.70 6.17
C ILE A 89 -6.23 -21.24 4.76
N LYS A 90 -5.72 -20.49 3.77
CA LYS A 90 -5.60 -21.04 2.40
C LYS A 90 -4.52 -22.12 2.29
N LYS A 91 -3.55 -22.15 3.23
CA LYS A 91 -2.37 -23.02 3.18
C LYS A 91 -1.62 -22.89 1.86
N ASP A 92 -1.61 -21.69 1.29
CA ASP A 92 -0.77 -21.43 0.14
C ASP A 92 0.70 -21.36 0.61
N ASN A 93 1.59 -21.92 -0.20
CA ASN A 93 3.03 -21.73 0.00
C ASN A 93 3.38 -20.35 -0.54
N LEU A 94 3.38 -19.36 0.35
CA LEU A 94 3.97 -18.03 0.14
C LEU A 94 5.46 -18.15 -0.20
#